data_AF-A0A517Z076-F1
#
_entry.id   AF-A0A517Z076-F1
#
_cell.length_a   1.000
_cell.length_b   1.000
_cell.length_c   1.000
_cell.angle_alpha   90.00
_cell.angle_beta   90.00
_cell.angle_gamma   90.00
#
_symmetry.space_group_name_H-M   'P 1'
#
loop_
_entity.id
_entity.type
_entity.pdbx_description
1 polymer ?
#
loop_
_entity_poly.entity_id
_entity_poly.type
_entity_poly.pdbx_seq_one_letter_code
_entity_poly.pdbx_strand_id
1 'polypeptide(L)'
;MVRLFSIKRLALAGVLAAAGLASAGTAQACDYGIDCYYKPVITYRFEHVETVRRVTVYDAYGCPQRVRKVFVEKVRVPVKTFVKVCY
;
A
#
# COMPACT_ATOMS: atom_id res chain seq x y z
N MET A 1 -2.51 70.95 18.43
CA MET A 1 -3.32 70.25 19.45
C MET A 1 -3.02 68.76 19.40
N VAL A 2 -2.16 68.26 20.28
CA VAL A 2 -1.79 66.82 20.35
C VAL A 2 -2.46 66.24 21.59
N ARG A 3 -3.32 65.24 21.40
CA ARG A 3 -4.08 64.59 22.48
C ARG A 3 -3.18 63.60 23.22
N LEU A 4 -2.95 63.83 24.51
CA LEU A 4 -2.28 62.91 25.43
C LEU A 4 -3.22 61.72 25.72
N PHE A 5 -3.02 60.59 25.04
CA PHE A 5 -3.67 59.33 25.40
C PHE A 5 -2.98 58.73 26.63
N SER A 6 -3.75 58.56 27.70
CA SER A 6 -3.32 58.07 29.01
C SER A 6 -2.77 56.64 28.93
N ILE A 7 -1.46 56.50 29.17
CA ILE A 7 -0.68 55.25 29.17
C ILE A 7 -1.22 54.22 30.18
N LYS A 8 -1.98 54.66 31.20
CA LYS A 8 -2.54 53.80 32.25
C LYS A 8 -3.61 52.82 31.74
N ARG A 9 -4.22 53.07 30.58
CA ARG A 9 -5.24 52.17 30.00
C ARG A 9 -4.65 51.01 29.17
N LEU A 10 -3.40 51.12 28.73
CA LEU A 10 -2.72 50.04 27.99
C LEU A 10 -2.24 48.92 28.91
N ALA A 11 -1.87 49.24 30.16
CA ALA A 11 -1.41 48.24 31.12
C ALA A 11 -2.51 47.25 31.54
N LEU A 12 -3.78 47.69 31.58
CA LEU A 12 -4.90 46.86 32.06
C LEU A 12 -5.42 45.86 31.00
N ALA A 13 -5.23 46.16 29.71
CA ALA A 13 -5.51 45.22 28.62
C ALA A 13 -4.45 44.10 28.50
N GLY A 14 -3.20 44.38 28.91
CA GLY A 14 -2.12 43.39 28.89
C GLY A 14 -2.26 42.28 29.94
N VAL A 15 -2.83 42.59 31.12
CA VAL A 15 -2.94 41.60 32.21
C VAL A 15 -4.11 40.62 32.00
N LEU A 16 -5.20 41.05 31.35
CA LEU A 16 -6.31 40.15 31.01
C LEU A 16 -5.98 39.19 29.86
N ALA A 17 -5.06 39.55 28.97
CA ALA A 17 -4.53 38.64 27.94
C ALA A 17 -3.62 37.55 28.55
N ALA A 18 -3.02 37.78 29.72
CA ALA A 18 -2.14 36.81 30.39
C ALA A 18 -2.91 35.80 31.26
N ALA A 19 -4.11 36.12 31.73
CA ALA A 19 -4.91 35.23 32.59
C ALA A 19 -5.79 34.22 31.81
N GLY A 20 -5.94 34.40 30.49
CA GLY A 20 -6.68 33.48 29.62
C GLY A 20 -5.84 32.36 28.98
N LEU A 21 -4.52 32.34 29.19
CA LEU A 21 -3.59 31.40 28.55
C LEU A 21 -3.17 30.21 29.43
N ALA A 22 -3.84 29.97 30.56
CA ALA A 22 -3.57 28.83 31.42
C ALA A 22 -4.58 27.68 31.21
N SER A 23 -4.72 27.23 29.96
CA SER A 23 -5.20 25.89 29.55
C SER A 23 -5.53 25.83 28.05
N ALA A 24 -4.72 26.49 27.20
CA ALA A 24 -4.53 25.96 25.86
C ALA A 24 -3.57 24.78 25.98
N GLY A 25 -4.03 23.69 26.61
CA GLY A 25 -3.43 22.40 26.38
C GLY A 25 -3.49 22.23 24.87
N THR A 26 -2.36 22.33 24.20
CA THR A 26 -2.24 21.86 22.84
C THR A 26 -2.57 20.37 22.93
N ALA A 27 -3.84 20.03 22.75
CA ALA A 27 -4.21 18.74 22.23
C ALA A 27 -3.55 18.73 20.85
N GLN A 28 -2.28 18.34 20.84
CA GLN A 28 -1.65 17.86 19.65
C GLN A 28 -2.51 16.65 19.32
N ALA A 29 -3.44 16.83 18.39
CA ALA A 29 -3.98 15.70 17.69
C ALA A 29 -2.72 14.99 17.19
N CYS A 30 -2.41 13.84 17.80
CA CYS A 30 -1.61 12.86 17.11
C CYS A 30 -2.44 12.62 15.85
N ASP A 31 -2.06 13.28 14.76
CA ASP A 31 -2.41 12.81 13.45
C ASP A 31 -1.78 11.42 13.47
N TYR A 32 -2.61 10.41 13.77
CA TYR A 32 -2.24 9.04 13.52
C TYR A 32 -2.18 8.98 12.00
N GLY A 33 -1.08 9.52 11.48
CA GLY A 33 -0.79 9.60 10.08
C GLY A 33 -0.87 8.18 9.61
N ILE A 34 -1.82 7.93 8.72
CA ILE A 34 -2.01 6.60 8.15
C ILE A 34 -0.70 6.26 7.43
N ASP A 35 0.10 5.39 8.05
CA ASP A 35 1.43 5.07 7.57
C ASP A 35 1.29 3.98 6.52
N CYS A 36 1.40 4.39 5.26
CA CYS A 36 1.27 3.48 4.13
C CYS A 36 2.62 3.01 3.62
N TYR A 37 2.79 1.70 3.49
CA TYR A 37 4.00 1.10 2.93
C TYR A 37 3.64 -0.12 2.08
N TYR A 38 4.50 -0.41 1.10
CA TYR A 38 4.32 -1.55 0.20
C TYR A 38 4.94 -2.80 0.81
N LYS A 39 4.11 -3.83 1.05
CA LYS A 39 4.58 -5.16 1.43
C LYS A 39 4.58 -6.11 0.24
N PRO A 40 5.65 -6.90 0.03
CA PRO A 40 5.61 -7.98 -0.93
C PRO A 40 4.72 -9.11 -0.40
N VAL A 41 3.74 -9.52 -1.20
CA VAL A 41 2.86 -10.66 -0.97
C VAL A 41 3.06 -11.64 -2.12
N ILE A 42 3.23 -12.92 -1.79
CA ILE A 42 3.28 -13.99 -2.79
C ILE A 42 1.85 -14.42 -3.07
N THR A 43 1.38 -14.12 -4.26
CA THR A 43 0.12 -14.63 -4.78
C THR A 43 0.41 -15.76 -5.75
N TYR A 44 -0.60 -16.60 -6.05
CA TYR A 44 -0.45 -17.67 -7.02
C TYR A 44 -1.41 -17.42 -8.17
N ARG A 45 -0.88 -17.44 -9.39
CA ARG A 45 -1.69 -17.41 -10.61
C ARG A 45 -1.58 -18.74 -11.35
N PHE A 46 -2.60 -19.06 -12.11
CA PHE A 46 -2.54 -20.19 -13.02
C PHE A 46 -2.03 -19.71 -14.38
N GLU A 47 -1.01 -20.38 -14.88
CA GLU A 47 -0.47 -20.16 -16.22
C GLU A 47 -0.60 -21.44 -17.04
N HIS A 48 -0.73 -21.26 -18.35
CA HIS A 48 -0.66 -22.37 -19.29
C HIS A 48 0.78 -22.49 -19.77
N VAL A 49 1.39 -23.64 -19.51
CA VAL A 49 2.76 -23.95 -19.91
C VAL A 49 2.71 -25.03 -20.98
N GLU A 50 3.39 -24.78 -22.08
CA GLU A 50 3.57 -25.76 -23.14
C GLU A 50 4.68 -26.73 -22.75
N THR A 51 4.37 -28.01 -22.71
CA THR A 51 5.33 -29.09 -22.44
C THR A 51 5.39 -30.03 -23.63
N VAL A 52 6.61 -30.32 -24.10
CA VAL A 52 6.82 -31.27 -25.19
C VAL A 52 7.11 -32.63 -24.60
N ARG A 53 6.22 -33.60 -24.85
CA ARG A 53 6.39 -34.99 -24.41
C ARG A 53 6.44 -35.92 -25.61
N ARG A 54 7.21 -37.00 -25.47
CA ARG A 54 7.19 -38.11 -26.44
C ARG A 54 6.07 -39.06 -26.04
N VAL A 55 5.18 -39.36 -26.99
CA VAL A 55 4.12 -40.34 -26.81
C VAL A 55 4.21 -41.41 -27.88
N THR A 56 3.82 -42.62 -27.52
CA THR A 56 3.69 -43.73 -28.46
C THR A 56 2.33 -43.64 -29.13
N VAL A 57 2.32 -43.56 -30.45
CA VAL A 57 1.12 -43.61 -31.28
C VAL A 57 1.23 -44.84 -32.16
N TYR A 58 0.12 -45.55 -32.36
CA TYR A 58 0.07 -46.72 -33.24
C TYR A 58 -0.41 -46.28 -34.61
N ASP A 59 0.26 -46.76 -35.66
CA ASP A 59 -0.20 -46.55 -37.03
C ASP A 59 -1.40 -47.44 -37.38
N ALA A 60 -1.89 -47.34 -38.62
CA ALA A 60 -3.02 -48.13 -39.09
C ALA A 60 -2.77 -49.65 -39.09
N TYR A 61 -1.51 -50.07 -39.01
CA TYR A 61 -1.09 -51.47 -38.96
C TYR A 61 -0.75 -51.93 -37.52
N GLY A 62 -0.90 -51.05 -36.53
CA GLY A 62 -0.62 -51.36 -35.13
C GLY A 62 0.87 -51.30 -34.75
N CYS A 63 1.73 -50.72 -35.58
CA CYS A 63 3.15 -50.54 -35.23
C CYS A 63 3.34 -49.29 -34.35
N PRO A 64 4.11 -49.39 -33.25
CA PRO A 64 4.32 -48.27 -32.35
C PRO A 64 5.33 -47.27 -32.94
N GLN A 65 4.92 -46.00 -33.02
CA GLN A 65 5.77 -44.88 -33.42
C GLN A 65 5.88 -43.87 -32.27
N ARG A 66 7.09 -43.35 -32.02
CA ARG A 66 7.32 -42.31 -31.02
C ARG A 66 7.25 -40.94 -31.67
N VAL A 67 6.24 -40.16 -31.31
CA VAL A 67 6.05 -38.80 -31.81
C VAL A 67 6.17 -37.78 -30.68
N ARG A 68 6.67 -36.59 -30.99
CA ARG A 68 6.65 -35.46 -30.06
C ARG A 68 5.29 -34.77 -30.18
N LYS A 69 4.58 -34.64 -29.06
CA LYS A 69 3.35 -33.85 -28.97
C LYS A 69 3.53 -32.72 -27.97
N VAL A 70 2.90 -31.60 -28.28
CA VAL A 70 2.81 -30.44 -27.38
C VAL A 70 1.57 -30.63 -26.52
N PHE A 71 1.76 -30.50 -25.21
CA PHE A 71 0.70 -30.54 -24.20
C PHE A 71 0.63 -29.19 -23.51
N VAL A 72 -0.58 -28.67 -23.36
CA VAL A 72 -0.81 -27.42 -22.61
C VAL A 72 -1.23 -27.83 -21.20
N GLU A 73 -0.38 -27.56 -20.22
CA GLU A 73 -0.65 -27.86 -18.82
C GLU A 73 -0.93 -26.58 -18.04
N LYS A 74 -1.91 -26.64 -17.12
CA LYS A 74 -2.23 -25.52 -16.23
C LYS A 74 -1.41 -25.65 -14.96
N VAL A 75 -0.41 -24.79 -14.79
CA VAL A 75 0.52 -24.82 -13.65
C VAL A 75 0.27 -23.61 -12.75
N ARG A 76 0.44 -23.80 -11.44
CA ARG A 76 0.30 -22.73 -10.45
C ARG A 76 1.66 -22.10 -10.17
N VAL A 77 1.82 -20.84 -10.55
CA VAL A 77 3.11 -20.11 -10.48
C VAL A 77 3.02 -19.02 -9.40
N PRO A 78 4.02 -18.93 -8.50
CA PRO A 78 4.09 -17.85 -7.52
C PRO A 78 4.45 -16.52 -8.20
N VAL A 79 3.71 -15.47 -7.88
CA VAL A 79 3.96 -14.11 -8.37
C VAL A 79 4.13 -13.19 -7.18
N LYS A 80 5.21 -12.42 -7.21
CA LYS A 80 5.48 -11.39 -6.21
C LYS A 80 4.68 -10.15 -6.59
N THR A 81 3.67 -9.83 -5.77
CA THR A 81 2.85 -8.64 -5.89
C THR A 81 3.09 -7.73 -4.71
N PHE A 82 3.06 -6.41 -4.91
CA PHE A 82 3.19 -5.46 -3.82
C PHE A 82 1.82 -4.91 -3.44
N VAL A 83 1.45 -5.05 -2.17
CA VAL A 83 0.19 -4.53 -1.64
C VAL A 83 0.50 -3.33 -0.75
N LYS A 84 -0.20 -2.23 -0.97
CA LYS A 84 -0.12 -1.04 -0.11
C LYS A 84 -0.92 -1.33 1.15
N VAL A 85 -0.23 -1.40 2.28
CA VAL A 85 -0.86 -1.56 3.60
C VAL A 85 -0.71 -0.24 4.34
N CYS A 86 -1.81 0.22 4.91
CA CYS A 86 -1.94 1.48 5.61
C CYS A 86 -2.53 1.15 6.99
N TYR A 87 -1.90 1.59 8.08
CA TYR A 87 -2.40 1.41 9.45
C TYR A 87 -2.36 2.72 10.22
#